data_AF-A0A7V5A9H5-F1
#
_entry.id   AF-A0A7V5A9H5-F1
#
_cell.length_a   1.000
_cell.length_b   1.000
_cell.length_c   1.000
_cell.angle_alpha   90.00
_cell.angle_beta   90.00
_cell.angle_gamma   90.00
#
_symmetry.space_group_name_H-M   'P 1'
#
loop_
_entity.id
_entity.type
_entity.pdbx_description
1 polymer ?
#
loop_
_entity_poly.entity_id
_entity_poly.type
_entity_poly.pdbx_seq_one_letter_code
_entity_poly.pdbx_strand_id
1 'polypeptide(L)' 'MGPEEILLLLREGLEPWPEILRRLRISRSELLGALRALQEEGFPVVVEEGGAGLLPGSPAPQFLLPRLKGK' A
#
# COMPACT_ATOMS: atom_id res chain seq x y z
N MET A 1 3.20 -8.51 8.49
CA MET A 1 2.21 -7.48 8.10
C MET A 1 1.65 -7.88 6.75
N GLY A 2 0.33 -7.97 6.61
CA GLY A 2 -0.33 -8.40 5.36
C GLY A 2 -0.60 -7.22 4.41
N PRO A 3 -1.00 -7.50 3.14
CA PRO A 3 -1.40 -6.48 2.19
C PRO A 3 -2.52 -5.57 2.71
N GLU A 4 -3.54 -6.10 3.40
CA GLU A 4 -4.63 -5.27 3.95
C GLU A 4 -4.13 -4.28 4.99
N GLU A 5 -3.24 -4.71 5.87
CA GLU A 5 -2.67 -3.88 6.92
C GLU A 5 -1.78 -2.77 6.33
N ILE A 6 -1.02 -3.09 5.28
CA ILE A 6 -0.25 -2.10 4.51
C ILE A 6 -1.17 -1.11 3.81
N LEU A 7 -2.27 -1.56 3.21
CA LEU A 7 -3.26 -0.69 2.56
C LEU A 7 -3.87 0.32 3.54
N LEU A 8 -4.19 -0.12 4.76
CA LEU A 8 -4.75 0.74 5.81
C LEU A 8 -3.75 1.78 6.33
N LEU A 9 -2.45 1.51 6.21
CA LEU A 9 -1.37 2.36 6.71
C LEU A 9 -0.70 3.20 5.63
N LEU A 10 -0.93 2.91 4.35
CA LEU A 10 -0.44 3.71 3.23
C LEU A 10 -1.12 5.08 3.21
N ARG A 11 -0.33 6.10 2.87
CA ARG A 11 -0.83 7.46 2.71
C ARG A 11 -1.14 7.74 1.25
N GLU A 12 -2.03 8.69 1.03
CA GLU A 12 -2.25 9.28 -0.29
C GLU A 12 -1.02 10.07 -0.73
N GLY A 13 -0.67 9.94 -2.01
CA GLY A 13 0.54 10.52 -2.58
C GLY A 13 1.79 9.69 -2.30
N LEU A 14 2.88 10.06 -2.95
CA LEU A 14 4.14 9.32 -2.87
C LEU A 14 4.85 9.59 -1.54
N GLU A 15 4.92 8.59 -0.66
CA GLU A 15 5.70 8.65 0.57
C GLU A 15 7.11 8.07 0.32
N PRO A 16 8.19 8.74 0.75
CA PRO A 16 9.55 8.26 0.52
C PRO A 16 9.83 6.92 1.19
N TRP A 17 10.61 6.04 0.55
CA TRP A 17 10.96 4.73 1.11
C TRP A 17 11.47 4.75 2.55
N PRO A 18 12.42 5.63 2.94
CA PRO A 18 12.91 5.66 4.32
C PRO A 18 11.81 5.97 5.34
N GLU A 19 10.82 6.79 4.98
CA GLU A 19 9.73 7.17 5.87
C GLU A 19 8.76 6.00 6.08
N ILE A 20 8.34 5.36 4.99
CA ILE A 20 7.43 4.21 5.04
C ILE A 20 8.07 3.08 5.85
N LEU A 21 9.32 2.73 5.56
CA LEU A 21 10.00 1.60 6.22
C LEU A 21 10.21 1.87 7.72
N ARG A 22 10.56 3.10 8.10
CA ARG A 22 10.69 3.50 9.50
C ARG A 22 9.35 3.43 10.25
N ARG A 23 8.26 3.85 9.60
CA ARG A 23 6.92 3.92 10.17
C ARG A 23 6.29 2.54 10.31
N LEU A 24 6.37 1.73 9.25
CA LEU A 24 5.78 0.39 9.20
C LEU A 24 6.64 -0.67 9.90
N ARG A 25 7.93 -0.40 10.12
CA ARG A 25 8.88 -1.34 10.76
C ARG A 25 8.94 -2.71 10.07
N ILE A 26 8.92 -2.72 8.74
CA ILE A 26 9.02 -3.91 7.90
C ILE A 26 10.18 -3.79 6.91
N SER A 27 10.61 -4.90 6.33
CA SER A 27 11.63 -4.87 5.30
C SER A 27 11.10 -4.31 3.97
N ARG A 28 12.01 -3.78 3.14
CA ARG A 28 11.65 -3.31 1.80
C ARG A 28 11.09 -4.42 0.91
N SER A 29 11.60 -5.65 1.05
CA SER A 29 11.12 -6.81 0.29
C SER A 29 9.68 -7.17 0.65
N GLU A 30 9.35 -7.23 1.95
CA GLU A 30 7.99 -7.50 2.41
C GLU A 30 7.00 -6.43 1.96
N LEU A 31 7.40 -5.16 2.09
CA LEU A 31 6.58 -4.03 1.63
C LEU A 31 6.32 -4.13 0.13
N LEU A 32 7.34 -4.37 -0.70
CA LEU A 32 7.19 -4.50 -2.14
C LEU A 32 6.28 -5.68 -2.52
N GLY A 33 6.43 -6.83 -1.84
CA GLY A 33 5.56 -7.99 -2.06
C GLY A 33 4.10 -7.67 -1.80
N ALA A 34 3.80 -6.97 -0.71
CA ALA A 34 2.45 -6.54 -0.38
C ALA A 34 1.89 -5.49 -1.34
N LEU A 35 2.69 -4.46 -1.69
CA LEU A 35 2.28 -3.43 -2.66
C LEU A 35 1.94 -4.05 -4.02
N ARG A 36 2.73 -5.04 -4.46
CA ARG A 36 2.48 -5.77 -5.70
C ARG A 36 1.19 -6.59 -5.62
N ALA A 37 0.94 -7.31 -4.53
CA ALA A 37 -0.31 -8.04 -4.33
C ALA A 37 -1.52 -7.09 -4.41
N LEU A 38 -1.43 -5.92 -3.78
CA LEU A 38 -2.47 -4.90 -3.84
C LEU A 38 -2.70 -4.39 -5.28
N GLN A 39 -1.64 -4.16 -6.05
CA GLN A 39 -1.78 -3.76 -7.46
C GLN A 39 -2.44 -4.85 -8.30
N GLU A 40 -2.08 -6.13 -8.10
CA GLU A 40 -2.68 -7.28 -8.78
C GLU A 40 -4.17 -7.44 -8.45
N GLU A 41 -4.59 -7.02 -7.27
CA GLU A 41 -5.99 -6.96 -6.84
C GLU A 41 -6.74 -5.69 -7.32
N GLY A 42 -6.05 -4.80 -8.04
CA GLY A 42 -6.63 -3.59 -8.61
C GLY A 42 -6.80 -2.45 -7.61
N PHE A 43 -6.05 -2.46 -6.51
CA PHE A 43 -5.98 -1.32 -5.61
C PHE A 43 -5.13 -0.18 -6.22
N PRO A 44 -5.48 1.08 -5.94
CA PRO A 44 -4.85 2.25 -6.54
C PRO A 44 -3.49 2.58 -5.88
N VAL A 45 -2.59 1.60 -5.82
CA VAL A 45 -1.26 1.72 -5.21
C VAL A 45 -0.24 2.15 -6.26
N VAL A 46 0.58 3.13 -5.89
CA VAL A 46 1.71 3.64 -6.68
C VAL A 46 3.02 3.15 -6.07
N VAL A 47 3.92 2.69 -6.93
CA VAL A 47 5.28 2.28 -6.57
C VAL A 47 6.23 2.92 -7.57
N GLU A 48 7.11 3.77 -7.08
CA GLU A 48 8.10 4.51 -7.88
C GLU A 48 9.50 4.32 -7.29
N GLU A 49 10.53 4.74 -8.03
CA GLU A 49 11.92 4.68 -7.56
C GLU A 49 12.10 5.36 -6.19
N GLY A 50 11.44 6.51 -5.99
CA GLY A 50 11.55 7.32 -4.78
C GLY A 50 10.65 6.89 -3.61
N GLY A 51 9.59 6.11 -3.83
CA GLY A 51 8.62 5.82 -2.77
C GLY A 51 7.42 4.98 -3.20
N ALA A 52 6.43 4.91 -2.31
CA ALA A 52 5.14 4.28 -2.58
C ALA A 52 4.00 5.01 -1.88
N GLY A 53 2.78 4.75 -2.32
CA GLY A 53 1.60 5.41 -1.77
C GLY A 53 0.31 4.98 -2.45
N LEU A 54 -0.76 5.70 -2.15
CA LEU A 54 -2.02 5.60 -2.88
C LEU A 54 -2.11 6.71 -3.93
N LEU A 55 -2.74 6.42 -5.07
CA LEU A 55 -3.04 7.44 -6.07
C LEU A 55 -3.85 8.58 -5.44
N PRO A 56 -3.62 9.84 -5.84
CA PRO A 56 -4.47 10.94 -5.40
C PRO A 56 -5.95 10.68 -5.72
N GLY A 57 -6.84 10.99 -4.79
CA GLY A 57 -8.28 10.71 -4.89
C GLY A 57 -8.65 9.24 -4.67
N SER A 58 -7.72 8.40 -4.21
CA SER A 58 -8.03 7.01 -3.85
C SER A 58 -9.11 6.97 -2.76
N PRO A 59 -10.09 6.06 -2.88
CA PRO A 59 -11.07 5.86 -1.82
C PRO A 59 -10.35 5.49 -0.51
N ALA A 60 -10.87 5.97 0.63
CA ALA A 60 -10.29 5.62 1.92
C ALA A 60 -10.17 4.09 2.06
N PRO A 61 -9.10 3.55 2.69
CA PRO A 61 -8.84 2.12 2.77
C PRO A 61 -10.03 1.28 3.24
N GLN A 62 -10.88 1.79 4.14
CA GLN A 62 -12.09 1.08 4.58
C GLN A 62 -13.09 0.75 3.45
N PHE A 63 -13.11 1.51 2.35
CA PHE A 63 -13.95 1.25 1.17
C PHE A 63 -13.31 0.26 0.20
N LEU A 64 -12.00 0.04 0.35
CA LEU A 64 -11.20 -0.87 -0.46
C LEU A 64 -11.21 -2.30 0.13
N LEU A 65 -11.28 -2.43 1.46
CA LEU A 65 -11.30 -3.71 2.17
C LEU A 65 -12.42 -4.72 1.76
N PRO A 66 -13.64 -4.34 1.36
CA PRO A 66 -14.65 -5.30 0.91
C PRO A 66 -14.23 -6.13 -0.31
N ARG A 67 -13.29 -5.63 -1.12
CA ARG A 67 -12.75 -6.36 -2.29
C ARG A 67 -11.83 -7.52 -1.90
N LEU A 68 -11.21 -7.46 -0.72
CA LEU A 68 -10.32 -8.52 -0.20
C LEU A 68 -11.09 -9.73 0.32
N LYS A 69 -12.32 -9.54 0.85
CA LYS A 69 -13.15 -10.62 1.40
C LYS A 69 -14.04 -11.33 0.37
N GLY A 70 -14.05 -10.86 -0.87
CA GLY A 70 -14.97 -11.31 -1.92
C GLY A 70 -14.44 -12.39 -2.87
N LYS A 71 -13.28 -13.00 -2.57
CA LYS A 71 -12.76 -14.16 -3.30
C LYS A 71 -12.81 -15.42 -2.43
#